data_AF-D3S4Z8-F1
#
_entry.id   AF-D3S4Z8-F1
#
_cell.length_a   1.000
_cell.length_b   1.000
_cell.length_c   1.000
_cell.angle_alpha   90.00
_cell.angle_beta   90.00
_cell.angle_gamma   90.00
#
_symmetry.space_group_name_H-M   'P 1'
#
loop_
_entity.id
_entity.type
_entity.pdbx_description
1 polymer ?
#
loop_
_entity_poly.entity_id
_entity_poly.type
_entity_poly.pdbx_seq_one_letter_code
_entity_poly.pdbx_strand_id
1 'polypeptide(L)'
;MFIFIPFLKFQMIGSTHKISAYPSLSAVCGLLLGPIYGFFAVVLVTLVYFFFNSKAFYFGIYSLIPPALAVISAGALSEGKWKYAAIILIMGLLLFYLTDVGRVAFCNPCLSILALLLVLIFREKISKLLFNKDYKKLIVGAIILSFTSVMVDHLYGSILGIVYLNLSAEDYISVIPIFVKERLIMTLIGAFFVIFAVEISKCFLKHATKLKEKLIKSYIDEEIKINYKNTFNIDEDLLKKYNVKIPSEEEQKEILKTLAEVMILNNDKDKN
;
A
#
# COMPACT_ATOMS: atom_id res chain seq x y z
N MET A 1 -9.88 2.64 1.12
CA MET A 1 -9.53 1.34 0.52
C MET A 1 -9.77 0.17 1.49
N PHE A 2 -9.35 0.25 2.76
CA PHE A 2 -9.66 -0.77 3.80
C PHE A 2 -11.15 -0.87 4.21
N ILE A 3 -11.97 0.10 3.82
CA ILE A 3 -13.43 0.15 4.12
C ILE A 3 -14.24 -0.79 3.21
N PHE A 4 -13.70 -1.25 2.07
CA PHE A 4 -14.46 -2.02 1.07
C PHE A 4 -14.30 -3.55 1.16
N ILE A 5 -13.41 -4.08 2.01
CA ILE A 5 -13.20 -5.54 2.18
C ILE A 5 -13.72 -6.14 3.50
N PRO A 6 -14.68 -5.55 4.25
CA PRO A 6 -15.36 -6.31 5.30
C PRO A 6 -16.44 -7.26 4.74
N PHE A 7 -16.74 -7.24 3.43
CA PHE A 7 -17.83 -8.05 2.84
C PHE A 7 -17.43 -9.51 2.55
N LEU A 8 -16.18 -9.77 2.18
CA LEU A 8 -15.67 -11.14 2.00
C LEU A 8 -15.18 -11.67 3.34
N LYS A 9 -16.06 -12.38 4.05
CA LYS A 9 -15.77 -13.06 5.31
C LYS A 9 -15.74 -14.57 5.09
N PHE A 10 -14.64 -15.19 5.45
CA PHE A 10 -14.46 -16.64 5.51
C PHE A 10 -14.60 -17.09 6.97
N GLN A 11 -15.18 -18.26 7.21
CA GLN A 11 -15.24 -18.78 8.57
C GLN A 11 -13.84 -19.26 8.99
N MET A 12 -13.37 -18.83 10.16
CA MET A 12 -12.13 -19.35 10.72
C MET A 12 -12.40 -20.77 11.21
N ILE A 13 -11.87 -21.77 10.53
CA ILE A 13 -12.17 -23.17 10.86
C ILE A 13 -11.43 -23.55 12.14
N GLY A 14 -12.08 -24.33 13.01
CA GLY A 14 -11.66 -24.56 14.40
C GLY A 14 -12.03 -23.43 15.37
N SER A 15 -12.78 -22.41 14.90
CA SER A 15 -13.19 -21.28 15.71
C SER A 15 -14.58 -20.74 15.30
N THR A 16 -15.19 -19.93 16.17
CA THR A 16 -16.44 -19.21 15.88
C THR A 16 -16.20 -17.87 15.16
N HIS A 17 -14.93 -17.50 14.96
CA HIS A 17 -14.54 -16.24 14.34
C HIS A 17 -14.63 -16.27 12.81
N LYS A 18 -14.68 -15.08 12.19
CA LYS A 18 -14.72 -14.90 10.73
C LYS A 18 -13.52 -14.06 10.27
N ILE A 19 -12.74 -14.56 9.32
CA ILE A 19 -11.59 -13.86 8.73
C ILE A 19 -12.08 -13.02 7.55
N SER A 20 -11.72 -11.73 7.48
CA SER A 20 -11.99 -10.90 6.31
C SER A 20 -10.90 -11.09 5.23
N ALA A 21 -11.23 -10.81 3.96
CA ALA A 21 -10.26 -10.85 2.86
C ALA A 21 -9.27 -9.66 2.86
N TYR A 22 -9.12 -8.98 3.99
CA TYR A 22 -8.21 -7.86 4.17
C TYR A 22 -6.72 -8.17 3.87
N PRO A 23 -6.19 -9.41 3.99
CA PRO A 23 -4.80 -9.70 3.61
C PRO A 23 -4.51 -9.41 2.14
N SER A 24 -5.54 -9.43 1.29
CA SER A 24 -5.44 -9.07 -0.13
C SER A 24 -5.01 -7.61 -0.35
N LEU A 25 -5.19 -6.72 0.64
CA LEU A 25 -4.78 -5.31 0.56
C LEU A 25 -3.37 -5.04 1.04
N SER A 26 -2.79 -5.95 1.82
CA SER A 26 -1.43 -5.79 2.36
C SER A 26 -0.40 -5.61 1.25
N ALA A 27 -0.57 -6.34 0.13
CA ALA A 27 0.28 -6.22 -1.04
C ALA A 27 0.28 -4.81 -1.65
N VAL A 28 -0.90 -4.20 -1.74
CA VAL A 28 -1.08 -2.85 -2.31
C VAL A 28 -0.56 -1.79 -1.37
N CYS A 29 -0.81 -1.96 -0.07
CA CYS A 29 -0.31 -1.05 0.96
C CYS A 29 1.23 -1.03 0.96
N GLY A 30 1.87 -2.20 0.94
CA GLY A 30 3.32 -2.32 0.83
C GLY A 30 3.86 -1.76 -0.48
N LEU A 31 3.19 -2.03 -1.61
CA LEU A 31 3.57 -1.48 -2.91
C LEU A 31 3.60 0.06 -2.92
N LEU A 32 2.54 0.69 -2.42
CA LEU A 32 2.36 2.15 -2.51
C LEU A 32 3.17 2.93 -1.48
N LEU A 33 3.31 2.39 -0.26
CA LEU A 33 3.91 3.09 0.87
C LEU A 33 5.30 2.57 1.25
N GLY A 34 5.76 1.49 0.62
CA GLY A 34 6.98 0.80 1.01
C GLY A 34 6.85 0.07 2.36
N PRO A 35 7.93 -0.55 2.84
CA PRO A 35 7.89 -1.40 4.03
C PRO A 35 7.66 -0.61 5.33
N ILE A 36 8.23 0.60 5.44
CA ILE A 36 8.19 1.40 6.68
C ILE A 36 6.84 2.13 6.81
N TYR A 37 6.48 2.97 5.84
CA TYR A 37 5.21 3.72 5.93
C TYR A 37 4.01 2.80 5.77
N GLY A 38 4.14 1.71 4.98
CA GLY A 38 3.13 0.67 4.91
C GLY A 38 2.89 0.01 6.26
N PHE A 39 3.95 -0.33 7.01
CA PHE A 39 3.84 -0.87 8.37
C PHE A 39 3.04 0.05 9.29
N PHE A 40 3.39 1.34 9.36
CA PHE A 40 2.65 2.28 10.21
C PHE A 40 1.20 2.45 9.76
N ALA A 41 0.96 2.52 8.46
CA ALA A 41 -0.38 2.66 7.91
C ALA A 41 -1.26 1.45 8.25
N VAL A 42 -0.76 0.22 8.07
CA VAL A 42 -1.55 -0.98 8.38
C VAL A 42 -1.76 -1.14 9.88
N VAL A 43 -0.75 -0.87 10.71
CA VAL A 43 -0.91 -0.92 12.17
C VAL A 43 -1.98 0.08 12.63
N LEU A 44 -1.94 1.33 12.14
CA LEU A 44 -2.93 2.35 12.47
C LEU A 44 -4.33 1.93 12.02
N VAL A 45 -4.48 1.49 10.77
CA VAL A 45 -5.78 1.06 10.23
C VAL A 45 -6.33 -0.13 11.01
N THR A 46 -5.49 -1.11 11.32
CA THR A 46 -5.93 -2.30 12.07
C THR A 46 -6.28 -1.95 13.51
N LEU A 47 -5.53 -1.07 14.18
CA LEU A 47 -5.88 -0.53 15.50
C LEU A 47 -7.23 0.19 15.49
N VAL A 48 -7.47 1.07 14.51
CA VAL A 48 -8.75 1.76 14.35
C VAL A 48 -9.88 0.77 14.08
N TYR A 49 -9.68 -0.17 13.15
CA TYR A 49 -10.67 -1.21 12.83
C TYR A 49 -11.06 -2.02 14.07
N PHE A 50 -10.07 -2.35 14.88
CA PHE A 50 -10.25 -3.11 16.10
C PHE A 50 -10.90 -2.32 17.23
N PHE A 51 -10.66 -1.01 17.33
CA PHE A 51 -11.37 -0.15 18.27
C PHE A 51 -12.89 -0.22 18.05
N PHE A 52 -13.33 -0.29 16.78
CA PHE A 52 -14.74 -0.46 16.42
C PHE A 52 -15.22 -1.91 16.44
N ASN A 53 -14.32 -2.90 16.37
CA ASN A 53 -14.65 -4.33 16.32
C ASN A 53 -13.75 -5.13 17.26
N SER A 54 -13.96 -5.01 18.57
CA SER A 54 -13.13 -5.68 19.59
C SER A 54 -13.07 -7.20 19.44
N LYS A 55 -14.10 -7.84 18.85
CA LYS A 55 -14.13 -9.28 18.56
C LYS A 55 -13.19 -9.72 17.43
N ALA A 56 -12.56 -8.79 16.72
CA ALA A 56 -11.57 -9.07 15.68
C ALA A 56 -10.14 -9.22 16.24
N PHE A 57 -9.93 -8.95 17.53
CA PHE A 57 -8.68 -9.16 18.28
C PHE A 57 -8.48 -10.66 18.64
N TYR A 58 -8.45 -11.54 17.62
CA TYR A 58 -8.40 -13.01 17.85
C TYR A 58 -7.20 -13.44 18.70
N PHE A 59 -6.10 -12.69 18.66
CA PHE A 59 -4.85 -12.99 19.34
C PHE A 59 -4.42 -11.87 20.29
N GLY A 60 -5.34 -11.03 20.77
CA GLY A 60 -4.92 -9.86 21.52
C GLY A 60 -4.17 -8.85 20.61
N ILE A 61 -3.25 -8.08 21.20
CA ILE A 61 -2.42 -7.11 20.45
C ILE A 61 -1.57 -7.76 19.36
N TYR A 62 -1.30 -9.07 19.49
CA TYR A 62 -0.54 -9.84 18.52
C TYR A 62 -1.28 -10.06 17.20
N SER A 63 -2.59 -9.79 17.12
CA SER A 63 -3.34 -9.74 15.85
C SER A 63 -2.79 -8.70 14.87
N LEU A 64 -1.93 -7.78 15.31
CA LEU A 64 -1.24 -6.83 14.44
C LEU A 64 -0.05 -7.45 13.67
N ILE A 65 0.53 -8.55 14.17
CA ILE A 65 1.76 -9.13 13.60
C ILE A 65 1.55 -9.64 12.17
N PRO A 66 0.54 -10.48 11.86
CA PRO A 66 0.38 -11.01 10.52
C PRO A 66 0.27 -9.94 9.43
N PRO A 67 -0.59 -8.91 9.55
CA PRO A 67 -0.70 -7.91 8.50
C PRO A 67 0.48 -6.95 8.46
N ALA A 68 1.11 -6.66 9.60
CA ALA A 68 2.34 -5.86 9.64
C ALA A 68 3.46 -6.53 8.82
N LEU A 69 3.74 -7.81 9.08
CA LEU A 69 4.78 -8.55 8.36
C LEU A 69 4.43 -8.76 6.89
N ALA A 70 3.15 -8.95 6.56
CA ALA A 70 2.69 -9.05 5.18
C ALA A 70 2.99 -7.77 4.38
N VAL A 71 2.69 -6.60 4.98
CA VAL A 71 2.96 -5.29 4.35
C VAL A 71 4.46 -5.01 4.25
N ILE A 72 5.23 -5.30 5.30
CA ILE A 72 6.70 -5.17 5.26
C ILE A 72 7.28 -6.04 4.14
N SER A 73 6.84 -7.28 4.02
CA SER A 73 7.28 -8.21 2.98
C SER A 73 6.94 -7.68 1.58
N ALA A 74 5.70 -7.25 1.36
CA ALA A 74 5.27 -6.67 0.10
C ALA A 74 6.06 -5.39 -0.27
N GLY A 75 6.22 -4.47 0.68
CA GLY A 75 6.99 -3.24 0.44
C GLY A 75 8.47 -3.50 0.18
N ALA A 76 9.08 -4.45 0.88
CA ALA A 76 10.45 -4.83 0.60
C ALA A 76 10.60 -5.44 -0.81
N LEU A 77 9.65 -6.27 -1.24
CA LEU A 77 9.65 -6.87 -2.58
C LEU A 77 9.42 -5.85 -3.69
N SER A 78 8.53 -4.88 -3.50
CA SER A 78 8.31 -3.80 -4.47
C SER A 78 9.55 -2.92 -4.64
N GLU A 79 10.32 -2.71 -3.57
CA GLU A 79 11.61 -2.00 -3.59
C GLU A 79 12.80 -2.88 -4.04
N GLY A 80 12.58 -4.15 -4.38
CA GLY A 80 13.64 -5.08 -4.80
C GLY A 80 14.51 -5.61 -3.67
N LYS A 81 14.21 -5.28 -2.41
CA LYS A 81 14.90 -5.73 -1.19
C LYS A 81 14.40 -7.11 -0.73
N TRP A 82 14.48 -8.10 -1.62
CA TRP A 82 13.89 -9.43 -1.45
C TRP A 82 14.36 -10.21 -0.21
N LYS A 83 15.55 -9.92 0.29
CA LYS A 83 16.12 -10.58 1.48
C LYS A 83 15.23 -10.44 2.70
N TYR A 84 14.58 -9.28 2.91
CA TYR A 84 13.69 -9.09 4.06
C TYR A 84 12.47 -10.01 3.99
N ALA A 85 11.82 -10.10 2.84
CA ALA A 85 10.69 -11.02 2.63
C ALA A 85 11.11 -12.49 2.80
N ALA A 86 12.29 -12.87 2.30
CA ALA A 86 12.83 -14.22 2.48
C ALA A 86 13.09 -14.53 3.96
N ILE A 87 13.72 -13.61 4.71
CA ILE A 87 13.97 -13.77 6.15
C ILE A 87 12.65 -13.92 6.91
N ILE A 88 11.64 -13.09 6.63
CA ILE A 88 10.32 -13.17 7.27
C ILE A 88 9.68 -14.55 7.03
N LEU A 89 9.74 -15.08 5.80
CA LEU A 89 9.20 -16.40 5.49
C LEU A 89 10.00 -17.54 6.14
N ILE A 90 11.34 -17.48 6.09
CA ILE A 90 12.21 -18.48 6.72
C ILE A 90 11.96 -18.54 8.23
N MET A 91 11.95 -17.39 8.89
CA MET A 91 11.68 -17.32 10.33
C MET A 91 10.29 -17.84 10.68
N GLY A 92 9.26 -17.49 9.89
CA GLY A 92 7.91 -18.01 10.10
C GLY A 92 7.84 -19.54 9.92
N LEU A 93 8.48 -20.08 8.88
CA LEU A 93 8.51 -21.52 8.64
C LEU A 93 9.24 -22.26 9.76
N LEU A 94 10.39 -21.75 10.20
CA LEU A 94 11.12 -22.30 11.35
C LEU A 94 10.26 -22.29 12.61
N LEU A 95 9.62 -21.15 12.94
CA LEU A 95 8.74 -21.04 14.09
C LEU A 95 7.56 -22.02 14.01
N PHE A 96 6.94 -22.18 12.84
CA PHE A 96 5.85 -23.14 12.65
C PHE A 96 6.33 -24.58 12.93
N TYR A 97 7.45 -25.01 12.34
CA TYR A 97 7.98 -26.37 12.52
C TYR A 97 8.62 -26.63 13.89
N LEU A 98 8.93 -25.60 14.66
CA LEU A 98 9.34 -25.74 16.07
C LEU A 98 8.17 -26.19 16.97
N THR A 99 6.93 -26.02 16.55
CA THR A 99 5.74 -26.48 17.30
C THR A 99 5.45 -27.98 17.07
N ASP A 100 4.85 -28.65 18.05
CA ASP A 100 4.35 -30.02 17.87
C ASP A 100 3.32 -30.11 16.75
N VAL A 101 2.41 -29.14 16.71
CA VAL A 101 1.37 -29.03 15.67
C VAL A 101 1.98 -28.94 14.28
N GLY A 102 2.99 -28.09 14.08
CA GLY A 102 3.62 -27.90 12.78
C GLY A 102 4.42 -29.11 12.31
N ARG A 103 4.95 -29.93 13.23
CA ARG A 103 5.60 -31.21 12.89
C ARG A 103 4.58 -32.25 12.41
N VAL A 104 3.41 -32.32 13.04
CA VAL A 104 2.35 -33.27 12.66
C VAL A 104 1.64 -32.79 11.39
N ALA A 105 1.22 -31.53 11.34
CA ALA A 105 0.62 -30.87 10.18
C ALA A 105 1.69 -30.41 9.17
N PHE A 106 2.63 -31.30 8.83
CA PHE A 106 3.85 -30.96 8.07
C PHE A 106 3.58 -30.28 6.72
N CYS A 107 2.51 -30.69 6.04
CA CYS A 107 2.13 -30.18 4.72
C CYS A 107 1.36 -28.85 4.77
N ASN A 108 0.91 -28.39 5.95
CA ASN A 108 0.10 -27.18 6.06
C ASN A 108 0.76 -25.92 5.47
N PRO A 109 2.05 -25.60 5.72
CA PRO A 109 2.68 -24.40 5.17
C PRO A 109 3.21 -24.59 3.73
N CYS A 110 2.69 -25.55 2.95
CA CYS A 110 3.18 -25.83 1.58
C CYS A 110 3.13 -24.60 0.65
N LEU A 111 2.07 -23.80 0.74
CA LEU A 111 1.96 -22.55 -0.03
C LEU A 111 2.95 -21.47 0.46
N SER A 112 3.26 -21.44 1.75
CA SER A 112 4.30 -20.55 2.30
C SER A 112 5.70 -20.96 1.85
N ILE A 113 5.97 -22.26 1.74
CA ILE A 113 7.19 -22.79 1.13
C ILE A 113 7.27 -22.38 -0.34
N LEU A 114 6.17 -22.51 -1.09
CA LEU A 114 6.11 -22.05 -2.49
C LEU A 114 6.37 -20.54 -2.59
N ALA A 115 5.82 -19.72 -1.68
CA ALA A 115 6.07 -18.29 -1.66
C ALA A 115 7.56 -17.99 -1.43
N LEU A 116 8.20 -18.71 -0.50
CA LEU A 116 9.64 -18.58 -0.27
C LEU A 116 10.44 -18.95 -1.53
N LEU A 117 10.10 -20.06 -2.19
CA LEU A 117 10.76 -20.46 -3.42
C LEU A 117 10.63 -19.40 -4.52
N LEU A 118 9.45 -18.82 -4.70
CA LEU A 118 9.23 -17.73 -5.66
C LEU A 118 10.08 -16.50 -5.32
N VAL A 119 10.17 -16.10 -4.04
CA VAL A 119 11.03 -15.00 -3.61
C VAL A 119 12.51 -15.30 -3.91
N LEU A 120 12.98 -16.52 -3.64
CA LEU A 120 14.38 -16.92 -3.86
C LEU A 120 14.76 -17.06 -5.34
N ILE A 121 13.81 -17.47 -6.20
CA ILE A 121 13.99 -17.61 -7.65
C ILE A 121 13.99 -16.24 -8.33
N PHE A 122 13.00 -15.40 -8.02
CA PHE A 122 12.82 -14.13 -8.72
C PHE A 122 13.64 -12.99 -8.10
N ARG A 123 13.88 -12.98 -6.78
CA ARG A 123 14.73 -12.00 -6.09
C ARG A 123 14.36 -10.55 -6.45
N GLU A 124 15.33 -9.69 -6.76
CA GLU A 124 15.09 -8.32 -7.21
C GLU A 124 14.32 -8.21 -8.55
N LYS A 125 14.16 -9.30 -9.30
CA LYS A 125 13.36 -9.29 -10.54
C LYS A 125 11.88 -9.06 -10.26
N ILE A 126 11.38 -9.35 -9.05
CA ILE A 126 9.97 -9.09 -8.69
C ILE A 126 9.63 -7.61 -8.87
N SER A 127 10.47 -6.71 -8.35
CA SER A 127 10.31 -5.26 -8.55
C SER A 127 10.36 -4.88 -10.04
N LYS A 128 11.30 -5.46 -10.80
CA LYS A 128 11.42 -5.22 -12.25
C LYS A 128 10.21 -5.72 -13.06
N LEU A 129 9.53 -6.78 -12.59
CA LEU A 129 8.30 -7.29 -13.19
C LEU A 129 7.14 -6.33 -12.92
N LEU A 130 6.99 -5.85 -11.67
CA LEU A 130 5.93 -4.92 -11.26
C LEU A 130 5.94 -3.62 -12.06
N PHE A 131 7.11 -3.05 -12.31
CA PHE A 131 7.22 -1.77 -13.02
C PHE A 131 7.55 -1.91 -14.51
N ASN A 132 7.29 -3.10 -15.09
CA ASN A 132 7.54 -3.34 -16.50
C ASN A 132 6.49 -2.64 -17.41
N LYS A 133 6.90 -2.31 -18.63
CA LYS A 133 5.99 -1.82 -19.69
C LYS A 133 5.12 -2.95 -20.25
N ASP A 134 5.64 -4.17 -20.28
CA ASP A 134 4.90 -5.36 -20.70
C ASP A 134 3.87 -5.76 -19.63
N TYR A 135 2.60 -5.69 -20.00
CA TYR A 135 1.47 -6.00 -19.12
C TYR A 135 1.51 -7.43 -18.58
N LYS A 136 2.01 -8.41 -19.36
CA LYS A 136 2.14 -9.80 -18.91
C LYS A 136 3.15 -9.91 -17.76
N LYS A 137 4.25 -9.17 -17.84
CA LYS A 137 5.28 -9.12 -16.78
C LYS A 137 4.75 -8.44 -15.52
N LEU A 138 3.97 -7.37 -15.66
CA LEU A 138 3.27 -6.72 -14.55
C LEU A 138 2.33 -7.72 -13.84
N ILE A 139 1.52 -8.47 -14.59
CA ILE A 139 0.62 -9.49 -14.01
C ILE A 139 1.40 -10.51 -13.18
N VAL A 140 2.50 -11.07 -13.74
CA VAL A 140 3.32 -12.05 -13.02
C VAL A 140 3.92 -11.45 -11.76
N GLY A 141 4.46 -10.23 -11.83
CA GLY A 141 4.98 -9.52 -10.65
C GLY A 141 3.91 -9.29 -9.60
N ALA A 142 2.70 -8.89 -10.00
CA ALA A 142 1.57 -8.64 -9.12
C ALA A 142 1.07 -9.92 -8.42
N ILE A 143 1.01 -11.04 -9.14
CA ILE A 143 0.65 -12.35 -8.58
C ILE A 143 1.69 -12.78 -7.54
N ILE A 144 2.98 -12.71 -7.86
CA ILE A 144 4.05 -13.11 -6.91
C ILE A 144 4.02 -12.22 -5.66
N LEU A 145 3.89 -10.91 -5.84
CA LEU A 145 3.83 -9.94 -4.74
C LEU A 145 2.62 -10.23 -3.83
N SER A 146 1.43 -10.36 -4.43
CA SER A 146 0.19 -10.63 -3.73
C SER A 146 0.22 -11.97 -3.00
N PHE A 147 0.65 -13.04 -3.69
CA PHE A 147 0.75 -14.38 -3.13
C PHE A 147 1.68 -14.40 -1.92
N THR A 148 2.86 -13.77 -2.05
CA THR A 148 3.83 -13.70 -0.95
C THR A 148 3.26 -12.96 0.25
N SER A 149 2.60 -11.81 0.03
CA SER A 149 1.96 -11.05 1.10
C SER A 149 0.87 -11.86 1.82
N VAL A 150 0.01 -12.55 1.08
CA VAL A 150 -1.08 -13.37 1.64
C VAL A 150 -0.52 -14.57 2.42
N MET A 151 0.59 -15.16 1.94
CA MET A 151 1.21 -16.31 2.61
C MET A 151 1.92 -15.90 3.90
N VAL A 152 2.56 -14.72 3.94
CA VAL A 152 3.14 -14.18 5.18
C VAL A 152 2.04 -13.96 6.22
N ASP A 153 0.94 -13.29 5.86
CA ASP A 153 -0.20 -13.10 6.76
C ASP A 153 -0.73 -14.44 7.29
N HIS A 154 -0.96 -15.40 6.39
CA HIS A 154 -1.48 -16.70 6.79
C HIS A 154 -0.52 -17.51 7.67
N LEU A 155 0.79 -17.48 7.38
CA LEU A 155 1.80 -18.21 8.14
C LEU A 155 1.88 -17.72 9.59
N TYR A 156 1.97 -16.40 9.78
CA TYR A 156 2.04 -15.81 11.12
C TYR A 156 0.71 -15.89 11.85
N GLY A 157 -0.42 -15.76 11.15
CA GLY A 157 -1.74 -16.04 11.72
C GLY A 157 -1.89 -17.50 12.16
N SER A 158 -1.30 -18.45 11.43
CA SER A 158 -1.30 -19.86 11.82
C SER A 158 -0.45 -20.11 13.07
N ILE A 159 0.75 -19.53 13.16
CA ILE A 159 1.58 -19.65 14.36
C ILE A 159 0.83 -19.11 15.59
N LEU A 160 0.17 -17.96 15.46
CA LEU A 160 -0.63 -17.40 16.55
C LEU A 160 -1.87 -18.25 16.86
N GLY A 161 -2.48 -18.90 15.86
CA GLY A 161 -3.56 -19.86 16.05
C GLY A 161 -3.17 -21.04 16.94
N ILE A 162 -1.97 -21.58 16.72
CA ILE A 162 -1.41 -22.64 17.58
C ILE A 162 -1.22 -22.12 19.02
N VAL A 163 -0.59 -20.95 19.18
CA VAL A 163 -0.18 -20.43 20.50
C VAL A 163 -1.34 -19.89 21.33
N TYR A 164 -2.27 -19.15 20.72
CA TYR A 164 -3.32 -18.42 21.44
C TYR A 164 -4.69 -19.10 21.43
N LEU A 165 -4.97 -19.89 20.39
CA LEU A 165 -6.26 -20.57 20.25
C LEU A 165 -6.15 -22.07 20.51
N ASN A 166 -4.95 -22.59 20.75
CA ASN A 166 -4.67 -24.01 20.99
C ASN A 166 -5.22 -24.90 19.86
N LEU A 167 -5.15 -24.44 18.61
CA LEU A 167 -5.60 -25.21 17.46
C LEU A 167 -4.74 -26.47 17.31
N SER A 168 -5.41 -27.60 17.11
CA SER A 168 -4.78 -28.91 17.00
C SER A 168 -4.22 -29.16 15.60
N ALA A 169 -3.39 -30.19 15.44
CA ALA A 169 -2.93 -30.61 14.11
C ALA A 169 -4.07 -31.08 13.20
N GLU A 170 -5.10 -31.70 13.78
CA GLU A 170 -6.30 -32.15 13.05
C GLU A 170 -7.07 -30.96 12.46
N ASP A 171 -7.15 -29.85 13.20
CA ASP A 171 -7.74 -28.60 12.72
C ASP A 171 -6.98 -28.09 11.48
N TYR A 172 -5.65 -28.09 11.49
CA TYR A 172 -4.84 -27.66 10.33
C TYR A 172 -4.94 -28.61 9.14
N ILE A 173 -4.94 -29.93 9.38
CA ILE A 173 -4.97 -30.93 8.31
C ILE A 173 -6.34 -30.92 7.61
N SER A 174 -7.43 -30.83 8.36
CA SER A 174 -8.79 -30.86 7.80
C SER A 174 -9.10 -29.67 6.90
N VAL A 175 -8.41 -28.54 7.10
CA VAL A 175 -8.68 -27.28 6.39
C VAL A 175 -7.80 -27.06 5.17
N ILE A 176 -6.84 -27.95 4.90
CA ILE A 176 -5.91 -27.84 3.77
C ILE A 176 -6.60 -27.46 2.45
N PRO A 177 -7.62 -28.22 1.96
CA PRO A 177 -8.24 -27.90 0.67
C PRO A 177 -8.96 -26.54 0.68
N ILE A 178 -9.52 -26.16 1.83
CA ILE A 178 -10.30 -24.93 1.98
C ILE A 178 -9.36 -23.73 2.02
N PHE A 179 -8.32 -23.76 2.85
CA PHE A 179 -7.40 -22.63 2.94
C PHE A 179 -6.67 -22.42 1.62
N VAL A 180 -6.26 -23.49 0.91
CA VAL A 180 -5.61 -23.36 -0.41
C VAL A 180 -6.50 -22.57 -1.36
N LYS A 181 -7.80 -22.91 -1.44
CA LYS A 181 -8.77 -22.19 -2.28
C LYS A 181 -8.90 -20.73 -1.85
N GLU A 182 -9.10 -20.47 -0.55
CA GLU A 182 -9.25 -19.11 -0.02
C GLU A 182 -8.03 -18.23 -0.31
N ARG A 183 -6.84 -18.78 -0.09
CA ARG A 183 -5.58 -18.06 -0.28
C ARG A 183 -5.30 -17.75 -1.74
N LEU A 184 -5.67 -18.63 -2.66
CA LEU A 184 -5.58 -18.35 -4.10
C LEU A 184 -6.58 -17.26 -4.52
N ILE A 185 -7.80 -17.27 -3.98
CA ILE A 185 -8.79 -16.21 -4.25
C ILE A 185 -8.27 -14.86 -3.73
N MET A 186 -7.78 -14.79 -2.49
CA MET A 186 -7.18 -13.57 -1.93
C MET A 186 -5.99 -13.09 -2.74
N THR A 187 -5.16 -14.01 -3.23
CA THR A 187 -4.02 -13.70 -4.11
C THR A 187 -4.49 -13.01 -5.39
N LEU A 188 -5.53 -13.52 -6.05
CA LEU A 188 -6.07 -12.93 -7.27
C LEU A 188 -6.67 -11.55 -7.02
N ILE A 189 -7.41 -11.38 -5.91
CA ILE A 189 -7.96 -10.08 -5.51
C ILE A 189 -6.84 -9.08 -5.26
N GLY A 190 -5.81 -9.47 -4.50
CA GLY A 190 -4.68 -8.60 -4.22
C GLY A 190 -3.88 -8.25 -5.47
N ALA A 191 -3.68 -9.22 -6.38
CA ALA A 191 -2.99 -8.99 -7.64
C ALA A 191 -3.77 -8.00 -8.53
N PHE A 192 -5.10 -8.11 -8.59
CA PHE A 192 -5.94 -7.13 -9.26
C PHE A 192 -5.73 -5.72 -8.71
N PHE A 193 -5.76 -5.54 -7.39
CA PHE A 193 -5.54 -4.21 -6.80
C PHE A 193 -4.11 -3.70 -6.98
N VAL A 194 -3.10 -4.58 -6.99
CA VAL A 194 -1.71 -4.21 -7.29
C VAL A 194 -1.61 -3.68 -8.72
N ILE A 195 -2.17 -4.40 -9.71
CA ILE A 195 -2.19 -3.96 -11.11
C ILE A 195 -2.90 -2.62 -11.23
N PHE A 196 -4.09 -2.51 -10.62
CA PHE A 196 -4.88 -1.28 -10.61
C PHE A 196 -4.09 -0.10 -10.02
N ALA A 197 -3.42 -0.32 -8.88
CA ALA A 197 -2.59 0.70 -8.25
C ALA A 197 -1.42 1.13 -9.16
N VAL A 198 -0.71 0.19 -9.77
CA VAL A 198 0.39 0.50 -10.71
C VAL A 198 -0.12 1.31 -11.91
N GLU A 199 -1.22 0.91 -12.54
CA GLU A 199 -1.77 1.59 -13.72
C GLU A 199 -2.32 2.98 -13.37
N ILE A 200 -2.96 3.14 -12.21
CA ILE A 200 -3.36 4.44 -11.69
C ILE A 200 -2.13 5.32 -11.45
N SER A 201 -1.10 4.81 -10.79
CA SER A 201 0.14 5.56 -10.55
C SER A 201 0.79 6.00 -11.86
N LYS A 202 0.85 5.13 -12.88
CA LYS A 202 1.34 5.48 -14.22
C LYS A 202 0.48 6.59 -14.86
N CYS A 203 -0.84 6.50 -14.75
CA CYS A 203 -1.77 7.49 -15.27
C CYS A 203 -1.58 8.85 -14.58
N PHE A 204 -1.48 8.87 -13.25
CA PHE A 204 -1.20 10.07 -12.48
C PHE A 204 0.13 10.71 -12.86
N LEU A 205 1.20 9.90 -12.95
CA LEU A 205 2.52 10.40 -13.36
C LEU A 205 2.50 10.99 -14.78
N LYS A 206 1.77 10.37 -15.71
CA LYS A 206 1.63 10.89 -17.08
C LYS A 206 0.90 12.23 -17.15
N HIS A 207 -0.05 12.46 -16.24
CA HIS A 207 -0.84 13.70 -16.21
C HIS A 207 -0.36 14.69 -15.14
N ALA A 208 0.68 14.37 -14.38
CA ALA A 208 1.18 15.17 -13.28
C ALA A 208 1.56 16.59 -13.73
N THR A 209 2.16 16.74 -14.92
CA THR A 209 2.53 18.05 -15.47
C THR A 209 1.30 18.91 -15.74
N LYS A 210 0.26 18.33 -16.35
CA LYS A 210 -1.02 19.00 -16.63
C LYS A 210 -1.79 19.33 -15.34
N LEU A 211 -1.68 18.47 -14.34
CA LEU A 211 -2.29 18.71 -13.01
C LEU A 211 -1.56 19.84 -12.27
N LYS A 212 -0.22 19.82 -12.29
CA LYS A 212 0.63 20.87 -11.73
C LYS A 212 0.33 22.23 -12.36
N GLU A 213 0.24 22.28 -13.70
CA GLU A 213 -0.11 23.50 -14.43
C GLU A 213 -1.50 24.04 -14.03
N LYS A 214 -2.52 23.17 -13.95
CA LYS A 214 -3.86 23.56 -13.49
C LYS A 214 -3.87 24.06 -12.05
N LEU A 215 -3.15 23.41 -11.15
CA LEU A 215 -3.03 23.81 -9.74
C LEU A 215 -2.40 25.19 -9.63
N ILE A 216 -1.27 25.42 -10.31
CA ILE A 216 -0.58 26.72 -10.31
C ILE A 216 -1.50 27.81 -10.85
N LYS A 217 -2.19 27.55 -11.97
CA LYS A 217 -3.15 28.51 -12.53
C LYS A 217 -4.26 28.85 -11.53
N SER A 218 -4.84 27.84 -10.86
CA SER A 218 -5.88 28.05 -9.83
C SER A 218 -5.37 28.89 -8.66
N TYR A 219 -4.15 28.65 -8.19
CA TYR A 219 -3.54 29.43 -7.10
C TYR A 219 -3.31 30.89 -7.50
N ILE A 220 -2.81 31.12 -8.72
CA ILE A 220 -2.61 32.48 -9.26
C ILE A 220 -3.95 33.22 -9.36
N ASP A 221 -4.98 32.57 -9.91
CA ASP A 221 -6.31 33.18 -10.06
C ASP A 221 -6.94 33.52 -8.69
N GLU A 222 -6.71 32.69 -7.66
CA GLU A 222 -7.21 32.93 -6.30
C GLU A 222 -6.46 34.05 -5.58
N GLU A 223 -5.12 34.06 -5.66
CA GLU A 223 -4.27 35.10 -5.06
C GLU A 223 -4.58 36.49 -5.62
N ILE A 224 -4.76 36.59 -6.94
CA ILE A 224 -5.08 37.85 -7.60
C ILE A 224 -6.45 38.36 -7.19
N LYS A 225 -7.44 37.47 -7.06
CA LYS A 225 -8.77 37.84 -6.58
C LYS A 225 -8.74 38.37 -5.14
N ILE A 226 -7.90 37.80 -4.28
CA ILE A 226 -7.70 38.27 -2.89
C ILE A 226 -7.01 39.63 -2.89
N ASN A 227 -5.91 39.77 -3.63
CA ASN A 227 -5.18 41.04 -3.68
C ASN A 227 -6.05 42.15 -4.26
N TYR A 228 -6.74 41.92 -5.37
CA TYR A 228 -7.63 42.92 -5.97
C TYR A 228 -8.72 43.39 -5.00
N LYS A 229 -9.27 42.50 -4.18
CA LYS A 229 -10.25 42.83 -3.14
C LYS A 229 -9.65 43.67 -2.00
N ASN A 230 -8.38 43.47 -1.65
CA ASN A 230 -7.67 44.24 -0.63
C ASN A 230 -7.17 45.59 -1.15
N THR A 231 -6.87 45.70 -2.45
CA THR A 231 -6.43 46.93 -3.14
C THR A 231 -7.47 48.05 -3.09
N PHE A 232 -8.75 47.73 -2.92
CA PHE A 232 -9.82 48.74 -2.75
C PHE A 232 -9.72 49.57 -1.47
N ASN A 233 -8.78 49.26 -0.57
CA ASN A 233 -8.51 50.02 0.65
C ASN A 233 -7.28 50.95 0.55
N ILE A 234 -6.74 51.14 -0.66
CA ILE A 234 -5.56 51.98 -0.89
C ILE A 234 -5.99 53.43 -1.12
N ASP A 235 -5.31 54.35 -0.44
CA ASP A 235 -5.53 55.79 -0.55
C ASP A 235 -5.09 56.32 -1.93
N GLU A 236 -6.07 56.67 -2.77
CA GLU A 236 -5.85 57.14 -4.14
C GLU A 236 -4.98 58.42 -4.22
N ASP A 237 -5.00 59.25 -3.17
CA ASP A 237 -4.24 60.50 -3.14
C ASP A 237 -2.74 60.25 -2.98
N LEU A 238 -2.35 59.19 -2.26
CA LEU A 238 -0.95 58.77 -2.15
C LEU A 238 -0.42 58.20 -3.47
N LEU A 239 -1.22 57.42 -4.20
CA LEU A 239 -0.84 56.87 -5.50
C LEU A 239 -0.59 57.96 -6.52
N LYS A 240 -1.47 58.98 -6.57
CA LYS A 240 -1.28 60.17 -7.41
C LYS A 240 -0.03 60.96 -7.02
N LYS A 241 0.19 61.18 -5.71
CA LYS A 241 1.35 61.93 -5.20
C LYS A 241 2.69 61.34 -5.64
N TYR A 242 2.79 60.00 -5.68
CA TYR A 242 4.02 59.31 -6.06
C TYR A 242 4.01 58.77 -7.50
N ASN A 243 3.00 59.11 -8.29
CA ASN A 243 2.84 58.67 -9.67
C ASN A 243 2.93 57.13 -9.84
N VAL A 244 2.38 56.39 -8.88
CA VAL A 244 2.41 54.92 -8.85
C VAL A 244 1.14 54.39 -9.51
N LYS A 245 1.29 53.65 -10.62
CA LYS A 245 0.19 52.94 -11.29
C LYS A 245 0.05 51.54 -10.68
N ILE A 246 -1.12 51.22 -10.14
CA ILE A 246 -1.44 49.84 -9.76
C ILE A 246 -1.69 49.04 -11.04
N PRO A 247 -1.00 47.90 -11.25
CA PRO A 247 -1.22 47.08 -12.42
C PRO A 247 -2.63 46.49 -12.43
N SER A 248 -3.24 46.41 -13.61
CA SER A 248 -4.57 45.82 -13.79
C SER A 248 -4.60 44.35 -13.39
N GLU A 249 -5.79 43.78 -13.16
CA GLU A 249 -5.93 42.35 -12.84
C GLU A 249 -5.28 41.46 -13.91
N GLU A 250 -5.38 41.85 -15.19
CA GLU A 250 -4.73 41.13 -16.30
C GLU A 250 -3.20 41.29 -16.29
N GLU A 251 -2.68 42.50 -16.02
CA GLU A 251 -1.23 42.75 -15.90
C GLU A 251 -0.65 41.94 -14.73
N GLN A 252 -1.35 41.85 -13.59
CA GLN A 252 -0.93 41.02 -12.45
C GLN A 252 -0.96 39.52 -12.78
N LYS A 253 -1.98 39.05 -13.51
CA LYS A 253 -2.06 37.65 -14.00
C LYS A 253 -0.88 37.30 -14.88
N GLU A 254 -0.54 38.18 -15.81
CA GLU A 254 0.53 37.93 -16.76
C GLU A 254 1.90 37.91 -16.06
N ILE A 255 2.18 38.85 -15.15
CA ILE A 255 3.42 38.88 -14.36
C ILE A 255 3.58 37.60 -13.52
N LEU A 256 2.52 37.20 -12.79
CA LEU A 256 2.55 35.99 -11.95
C LEU A 256 2.70 34.72 -12.79
N LYS A 257 2.05 34.66 -13.96
CA LYS A 257 2.20 33.55 -14.90
C LYS A 257 3.63 33.45 -15.42
N THR A 258 4.25 34.55 -15.84
CA THR A 258 5.64 34.56 -16.30
C THR A 258 6.61 34.15 -15.19
N LEU A 259 6.41 34.63 -13.96
CA LEU A 259 7.22 34.23 -12.81
C LEU A 259 7.11 32.72 -12.52
N ALA A 260 5.89 32.17 -12.59
CA ALA A 260 5.66 30.75 -12.40
C ALA A 260 6.31 29.91 -13.51
N GLU A 261 6.22 30.33 -14.77
CA GLU A 261 6.88 29.67 -15.91
C GLU A 261 8.41 29.67 -15.76
N VAL A 262 9.02 30.78 -15.35
CA VAL A 262 10.46 30.89 -15.09
C VAL A 262 10.89 29.98 -13.93
N MET A 263 10.12 29.91 -12.84
CA MET A 263 10.40 29.01 -11.72
C MET A 263 10.29 27.52 -12.09
N ILE A 264 9.40 27.16 -13.01
CA ILE A 264 9.28 25.78 -13.52
C ILE A 264 10.51 25.44 -14.40
N LEU A 265 10.87 26.33 -15.33
CA LEU A 265 12.00 26.15 -16.25
C LEU A 265 13.35 26.03 -15.55
N ASN A 266 13.58 26.79 -14.47
CA ASN A 266 14.82 26.70 -13.70
C ASN A 266 14.90 25.40 -12.88
N ASN A 267 13.79 24.92 -12.31
CA ASN A 267 13.76 23.65 -11.56
C ASN A 267 14.00 22.40 -12.43
N ASP A 268 13.69 22.46 -13.72
CA ASP A 268 13.96 21.36 -14.66
C ASP A 268 15.41 21.36 -15.16
N LYS A 269 16.12 22.50 -15.09
CA LYS A 269 17.56 22.60 -15.43
C LYS A 269 18.47 22.06 -14.34
N ASP A 270 18.10 22.20 -13.07
CA ASP A 270 18.88 21.68 -11.92
C ASP A 270 18.77 20.15 -11.73
N LYS A 271 18.00 19.46 -12.59
CA LYS A 271 17.80 18.00 -12.55
C LYS A 271 18.53 17.21 -13.65
N ASN A 272 19.32 17.88 -14.49
CA ASN A 272 20.21 17.27 -15.49
C ASN A 272 21.67 17.48 -15.11
#